data_AF-A0A3N2NKJ6-F1
#
_entry.id   AF-A0A3N2NKJ6-F1
#
_cell.length_a   1.000
_cell.length_b   1.000
_cell.length_c   1.000
_cell.angle_alpha   90.00
_cell.angle_beta   90.00
_cell.angle_gamma   90.00
#
_symmetry.space_group_name_H-M   'P 1'
#
loop_
_entity.id
_entity.type
_entity.pdbx_description
1 polymer ?
#
loop_
_entity_poly.entity_id
_entity_poly.type
_entity_poly.pdbx_seq_one_letter_code
_entity_poly.pdbx_strand_id
1 'polypeptide(L)'
;MKKSTRIFVTFVIALFSTLILFGKNTNNKYPEKIQFKPEKEIKIITVAQKVAQEIAPQFRTDTLVAVIYTAPYSMKKDVVDVHFMKHEDDHIEYHKGKRDTVNKRLIIDSAPIKRPNSILTVTIYESTLEPESISDSYSRSISFEPNYIDFRKNNPNKKLEPYINPTGENVIF
;
A
#
# COMPACT_ATOMS: atom_id res chain seq x y z
N MET A 1 44.48 -28.25 -12.91
CA MET A 1 43.56 -27.28 -12.26
C MET A 1 42.41 -26.83 -13.18
N LYS A 2 41.52 -27.72 -13.65
CA LYS A 2 40.37 -27.33 -14.52
C LYS A 2 39.00 -27.87 -14.08
N LYS A 3 38.94 -28.74 -13.06
CA LYS A 3 37.68 -29.33 -12.57
C LYS A 3 36.99 -28.50 -11.48
N SER A 4 37.74 -27.75 -10.67
CA SER A 4 37.19 -26.94 -9.56
C SER A 4 36.37 -25.74 -10.03
N THR A 5 36.73 -25.13 -11.15
CA THR A 5 36.05 -23.93 -11.69
C THR A 5 34.64 -24.24 -12.20
N ARG A 6 34.40 -25.46 -12.71
CA ARG A 6 33.07 -25.86 -13.21
C ARG A 6 32.05 -26.02 -12.08
N ILE A 7 32.47 -26.61 -10.95
CA ILE A 7 31.60 -26.81 -9.78
C ILE A 7 31.20 -25.46 -9.16
N PHE A 8 32.15 -24.51 -9.10
CA PHE A 8 31.89 -23.19 -8.54
C PHE A 8 30.86 -22.39 -9.37
N VAL A 9 30.96 -22.44 -10.70
CA VAL A 9 30.01 -21.76 -11.59
C VAL A 9 28.60 -22.36 -11.49
N THR A 10 28.47 -23.69 -11.37
CA THR A 10 27.15 -24.33 -11.21
C THR A 10 26.51 -23.98 -9.87
N PHE A 11 27.30 -23.85 -8.79
CA PHE A 11 26.81 -23.47 -7.48
C PHE A 11 26.31 -22.01 -7.45
N VAL A 12 27.02 -21.09 -8.11
CA VAL A 12 26.59 -19.69 -8.23
C VAL A 12 25.32 -19.54 -9.06
N ILE A 13 25.17 -20.32 -10.14
CA ILE A 13 23.93 -20.33 -10.94
C ILE A 13 22.77 -20.88 -10.10
N ALA A 14 22.95 -21.97 -9.36
CA ALA A 14 21.89 -22.51 -8.48
C ALA A 14 21.51 -21.54 -7.34
N LEU A 15 22.47 -20.77 -6.80
CA LEU A 15 22.21 -19.73 -5.81
C LEU A 15 21.42 -18.55 -6.40
N PHE A 16 21.73 -18.14 -7.63
CA PHE A 16 20.95 -17.12 -8.34
C PHE A 16 19.56 -17.63 -8.71
N SER A 17 19.42 -18.89 -9.14
CA SER A 17 18.13 -19.50 -9.45
C SER A 17 17.21 -19.58 -8.22
N THR A 18 17.76 -19.85 -7.04
CA THR A 18 16.98 -19.84 -5.79
C THR A 18 16.62 -18.42 -5.35
N LEU A 19 17.52 -17.44 -5.49
CA LEU A 19 17.18 -16.02 -5.26
C LEU A 19 16.10 -15.49 -6.21
N ILE A 20 16.04 -15.98 -7.45
CA ILE A 20 14.98 -15.65 -8.42
C ILE A 20 13.67 -16.38 -8.07
N LEU A 21 13.72 -17.62 -7.56
CA LEU A 21 12.52 -18.34 -7.09
C LEU A 21 11.94 -17.79 -5.77
N PHE A 22 12.77 -17.24 -4.89
CA PHE A 22 12.34 -16.45 -3.72
C PHE A 22 12.08 -14.97 -4.06
N GLY A 23 12.22 -14.60 -5.34
CA GLY A 23 11.70 -13.37 -5.89
C GLY A 23 10.18 -13.36 -5.73
N LYS A 24 9.73 -12.78 -4.61
CA LYS A 24 8.42 -12.17 -4.35
C LYS A 24 7.33 -12.67 -5.31
N ASN A 25 6.47 -13.55 -4.83
CA ASN A 25 5.25 -13.98 -5.51
C ASN A 25 4.43 -12.76 -5.98
N THR A 26 4.58 -12.34 -7.23
CA THR A 26 3.99 -11.10 -7.78
C THR A 26 2.50 -11.22 -8.09
N ASN A 27 1.82 -12.25 -7.61
CA ASN A 27 0.40 -12.50 -7.86
C ASN A 27 -0.52 -12.19 -6.67
N ASN A 28 0.01 -11.65 -5.58
CA ASN A 28 -0.83 -11.26 -4.45
C ASN A 28 -1.68 -10.03 -4.83
N LYS A 29 -2.96 -10.29 -5.13
CA LYS A 29 -4.00 -9.28 -5.38
C LYS A 29 -4.39 -8.49 -4.11
N TYR A 30 -3.62 -8.59 -3.03
CA TYR A 30 -3.97 -8.06 -1.71
C TYR A 30 -2.80 -7.32 -1.08
N PRO A 31 -3.07 -6.18 -0.41
CA PRO A 31 -2.06 -5.48 0.35
C PRO A 31 -1.49 -6.39 1.44
N GLU A 32 -0.17 -6.52 1.48
CA GLU A 32 0.55 -7.27 2.49
C GLU A 32 1.43 -6.31 3.28
N LYS A 33 1.40 -6.44 4.61
CA LYS A 33 2.22 -5.61 5.48
C LYS A 33 3.69 -5.86 5.21
N ILE A 34 4.47 -4.79 5.03
CA ILE A 34 5.91 -4.85 4.79
C ILE A 34 6.62 -4.38 6.05
N GLN A 35 7.66 -5.12 6.45
CA GLN A 35 8.59 -4.68 7.49
C GLN A 35 9.90 -4.28 6.82
N PHE A 36 10.30 -3.02 7.00
CA PHE A 36 11.59 -2.54 6.55
C PHE A 36 12.59 -2.54 7.71
N LYS A 37 13.87 -2.25 7.41
CA LYS A 37 14.79 -1.84 8.48
C LYS A 37 14.23 -0.57 9.16
N PRO A 38 14.33 -0.43 10.49
CA PRO A 38 13.72 0.69 11.22
C PRO A 38 14.04 2.08 10.64
N GLU A 39 15.28 2.30 10.22
CA GLU A 39 15.70 3.58 9.61
C GLU A 39 14.96 3.90 8.30
N LYS A 40 14.69 2.88 7.48
CA LYS A 40 13.97 3.06 6.20
C LYS A 40 12.48 3.24 6.46
N GLU A 41 11.92 2.47 7.40
CA GLU A 41 10.52 2.59 7.82
C GLU A 41 10.20 3.99 8.35
N ILE A 42 11.04 4.53 9.25
CA ILE A 42 10.90 5.89 9.79
C ILE A 42 10.93 6.92 8.68
N LYS A 43 11.82 6.79 7.68
CA LYS A 43 11.90 7.73 6.55
C LYS A 43 10.62 7.71 5.71
N ILE A 44 10.13 6.53 5.35
CA ILE A 44 8.90 6.38 4.56
C ILE A 44 7.71 6.97 5.31
N ILE A 45 7.55 6.64 6.59
CA ILE A 45 6.45 7.15 7.43
C ILE A 45 6.55 8.67 7.60
N THR A 46 7.75 9.21 7.83
CA THR A 46 7.95 10.66 7.98
C THR A 46 7.54 11.43 6.72
N VAL A 47 7.91 10.92 5.54
CA VAL A 47 7.50 11.52 4.26
C VAL A 47 5.98 11.45 4.09
N ALA A 48 5.37 10.29 4.35
CA ALA A 48 3.92 10.13 4.26
C ALA A 48 3.18 11.07 5.22
N GLN A 49 3.65 11.20 6.46
CA GLN A 49 3.09 12.12 7.46
C GLN A 49 3.17 13.56 6.99
N LYS A 50 4.31 13.99 6.44
CA LYS A 50 4.48 15.34 5.90
C LYS A 50 3.50 15.61 4.75
N VAL A 51 3.38 14.69 3.80
CA VAL A 51 2.42 14.80 2.68
C VAL A 51 0.99 14.88 3.20
N ALA A 52 0.63 14.03 4.18
CA ALA A 52 -0.70 14.04 4.78
C ALA A 52 -1.00 15.36 5.51
N GLN A 53 -0.05 15.91 6.26
CA GLN A 53 -0.21 17.22 6.92
C GLN A 53 -0.35 18.35 5.90
N GLU A 54 0.39 18.28 4.79
CA GLU A 54 0.37 19.30 3.75
C GLU A 54 -0.87 19.23 2.85
N ILE A 55 -1.39 18.04 2.55
CA ILE A 55 -2.51 17.86 1.59
C ILE A 55 -3.84 17.58 2.29
N ALA A 56 -3.84 16.86 3.41
CA ALA A 56 -5.04 16.37 4.08
C ALA A 56 -5.03 16.64 5.60
N PRO A 57 -4.77 17.89 6.05
CA PRO A 57 -4.55 18.19 7.48
C PRO A 57 -5.76 17.85 8.37
N GLN A 58 -6.98 17.88 7.84
CA GLN A 58 -8.19 17.58 8.59
C GLN A 58 -8.29 16.11 9.05
N PHE A 59 -7.53 15.20 8.42
CA PHE A 59 -7.52 13.79 8.78
C PHE A 59 -6.68 13.46 10.03
N ARG A 60 -5.94 14.45 10.58
CA ARG A 60 -5.21 14.31 11.86
C ARG A 60 -4.37 13.04 11.93
N THR A 61 -3.50 12.82 10.94
CA THR A 61 -2.64 11.61 10.87
C THR A 61 -1.65 11.50 12.03
N ASP A 62 -1.44 12.58 12.80
CA ASP A 62 -0.70 12.58 14.07
C ASP A 62 -1.35 11.71 15.15
N THR A 63 -2.66 11.46 15.05
CA THR A 63 -3.40 10.62 16.00
C THR A 63 -3.61 9.19 15.51
N LEU A 64 -3.01 8.82 14.37
CA LEU A 64 -3.21 7.54 13.71
C LEU A 64 -1.90 6.72 13.68
N VAL A 65 -2.04 5.41 13.57
CA VAL A 65 -0.92 4.49 13.35
C VAL A 65 -0.62 4.44 11.86
N ALA A 66 0.63 4.66 11.50
CA ALA A 66 1.11 4.52 10.13
C ALA A 66 1.68 3.10 9.93
N VAL A 67 1.18 2.38 8.93
CA VAL A 67 1.63 1.02 8.61
C VAL A 67 1.90 0.91 7.11
N ILE A 68 3.00 0.27 6.74
CA ILE A 68 3.43 0.15 5.34
C ILE A 68 2.94 -1.17 4.76
N TYR A 69 2.29 -1.11 3.61
CA TYR A 69 1.80 -2.26 2.84
C TYR A 69 2.34 -2.26 1.42
N THR A 70 2.29 -3.43 0.78
CA THR A 70 2.44 -3.53 -0.68
C THR A 70 1.29 -2.80 -1.36
N ALA A 71 1.57 -2.24 -2.54
CA ALA A 71 0.59 -1.54 -3.38
C ALA A 71 0.20 -2.40 -4.60
N PRO A 72 -0.53 -3.53 -4.43
CA PRO A 72 -0.78 -4.50 -5.50
C PRO A 72 -1.68 -3.97 -6.63
N TYR A 73 -2.37 -2.85 -6.40
CA TYR A 73 -3.26 -2.22 -7.37
C TYR A 73 -2.57 -1.10 -8.15
N SER A 74 -1.33 -0.75 -7.79
CA SER A 74 -0.58 0.25 -8.52
C SER A 74 -0.06 -0.32 -9.84
N MET A 75 -0.20 0.46 -10.91
CA MET A 75 0.45 0.16 -12.20
C MET A 75 1.94 0.50 -12.18
N LYS A 76 2.38 1.30 -11.20
CA LYS A 76 3.78 1.69 -11.01
C LYS A 76 4.50 0.58 -10.26
N LYS A 77 5.69 0.22 -10.75
CA LYS A 77 6.59 -0.69 -10.03
C LYS A 77 7.27 0.07 -8.90
N ASP A 78 7.66 -0.63 -7.84
CA ASP A 78 8.45 -0.09 -6.72
C ASP A 78 7.75 0.99 -5.89
N VAL A 79 6.42 0.93 -5.78
CA VAL A 79 5.68 1.75 -4.83
C VAL A 79 5.21 0.94 -3.61
N VAL A 80 5.10 1.64 -2.48
CA VAL A 80 4.51 1.15 -1.24
C VAL A 80 3.39 2.09 -0.81
N ASP A 81 2.41 1.54 -0.10
CA ASP A 81 1.32 2.31 0.46
C ASP A 81 1.54 2.48 1.97
N VAL A 82 1.52 3.73 2.43
CA VAL A 82 1.50 4.05 3.86
C VAL A 82 0.06 4.31 4.26
N HIS A 83 -0.49 3.40 5.05
CA HIS A 83 -1.85 3.44 5.53
C HIS A 83 -1.90 4.07 6.92
N PHE A 84 -2.72 5.11 7.10
CA PHE A 84 -3.03 5.71 8.39
C PHE A 84 -4.33 5.12 8.92
N MET A 85 -4.24 4.46 10.08
CA MET A 85 -5.28 3.58 10.63
C MET A 85 -5.46 3.86 12.13
N LYS A 86 -6.59 3.46 12.72
CA LYS A 86 -6.81 3.64 14.17
C LYS A 86 -5.87 2.78 15.00
N HIS A 87 -5.64 1.56 14.54
CA HIS A 87 -4.75 0.56 15.16
C HIS A 87 -3.97 -0.19 14.08
N GLU A 88 -2.86 -0.82 14.46
CA GLU A 88 -2.00 -1.59 13.56
C GLU A 88 -2.70 -2.83 12.97
N ASP A 89 -3.71 -3.34 13.67
CA ASP A 89 -4.52 -4.51 13.35
C ASP A 89 -5.94 -4.19 12.87
N ASP A 90 -6.25 -2.91 12.62
CA ASP A 90 -7.56 -2.45 12.12
C ASP A 90 -7.80 -2.88 10.66
N HIS A 91 -8.37 -4.06 10.44
CA HIS A 91 -8.59 -4.61 9.10
C HIS A 91 -10.07 -4.83 8.81
N ILE A 92 -10.46 -4.57 7.57
CA ILE A 92 -11.76 -5.02 7.05
C ILE A 92 -11.58 -6.43 6.48
N GLU A 93 -12.41 -7.36 6.94
CA GLU A 93 -12.42 -8.74 6.48
C GLU A 93 -13.47 -8.93 5.39
N TYR A 94 -13.05 -9.53 4.27
CA TYR A 94 -13.94 -9.89 3.17
C TYR A 94 -13.82 -11.38 2.86
N HIS A 95 -14.96 -12.01 2.64
CA HIS A 95 -15.02 -13.38 2.19
C HIS A 95 -15.27 -13.41 0.69
N LYS A 96 -14.44 -14.15 -0.08
CA LYS A 96 -14.86 -14.54 -1.42
C LYS A 96 -15.82 -15.70 -1.28
N GLY A 97 -17.05 -15.45 -1.70
CA GLY A 97 -18.01 -16.50 -1.98
C GLY A 97 -18.17 -16.71 -3.48
N LYS A 98 -18.50 -17.94 -3.86
CA LYS A 98 -19.09 -18.23 -5.17
C LYS A 98 -20.59 -18.35 -5.00
N ARG A 99 -21.35 -17.80 -5.94
CA ARG A 99 -22.78 -18.04 -5.99
C ARG A 99 -23.00 -19.41 -6.59
N ASP A 100 -23.56 -20.33 -5.82
CA ASP A 100 -24.10 -21.58 -6.34
C ASP A 100 -25.30 -21.24 -7.21
N THR A 101 -25.17 -21.45 -8.52
CA THR A 101 -26.21 -21.15 -9.50
C THR A 101 -27.37 -22.14 -9.46
N VAL A 102 -27.16 -23.35 -8.91
CA VAL A 102 -28.16 -24.41 -8.81
C VAL A 102 -29.00 -24.22 -7.55
N ASN A 103 -28.36 -24.02 -6.39
CA ASN A 103 -29.06 -23.88 -5.11
C ASN A 103 -29.32 -22.42 -4.71
N LYS A 104 -28.89 -21.45 -5.54
CA LYS A 104 -28.99 -19.99 -5.31
C LYS A 104 -28.39 -19.52 -3.98
N ARG A 105 -27.47 -20.28 -3.39
CA ARG A 105 -26.80 -19.95 -2.12
C ARG A 105 -25.41 -19.37 -2.36
N LEU A 106 -24.97 -18.49 -1.47
CA LEU A 106 -23.57 -18.07 -1.43
C LEU A 106 -22.78 -19.15 -0.71
N ILE A 107 -21.81 -19.77 -1.39
CA ILE A 107 -20.85 -20.69 -0.78
C ILE A 107 -19.58 -19.89 -0.53
N ILE A 108 -19.20 -19.76 0.74
CA ILE A 108 -17.96 -19.12 1.15
C ILE A 108 -16.86 -20.18 1.12
N ASP A 109 -16.03 -20.15 0.09
CA ASP A 109 -15.00 -21.18 -0.17
C ASP A 109 -13.59 -20.74 0.25
N SER A 110 -13.43 -19.57 0.89
CA SER A 110 -12.10 -19.01 1.17
C SER A 110 -11.97 -18.40 2.56
N ALA A 111 -10.76 -18.52 3.10
CA ALA A 111 -10.32 -17.80 4.28
C ALA A 111 -10.58 -16.28 4.10
N PRO A 112 -10.89 -15.56 5.19
CA PRO A 112 -11.11 -14.11 5.12
C PRO A 112 -9.87 -13.42 4.57
N ILE A 113 -10.09 -12.58 3.57
CA ILE A 113 -9.08 -11.66 3.05
C ILE A 113 -9.13 -10.41 3.92
N LYS A 114 -7.99 -10.06 4.51
CA LYS A 114 -7.84 -8.86 5.32
C LYS A 114 -7.33 -7.72 4.45
N ARG A 115 -8.01 -6.59 4.47
CA ARG A 115 -7.57 -5.33 3.87
C ARG A 115 -7.36 -4.30 4.99
N PRO A 116 -6.33 -3.45 4.91
CA PRO A 116 -6.18 -2.32 5.82
C PRO A 116 -7.44 -1.44 5.85
N ASN A 117 -7.99 -1.19 7.05
CA ASN A 117 -9.09 -0.24 7.25
C ASN A 117 -8.54 1.19 7.35
N SER A 118 -8.10 1.70 6.21
CA SER A 118 -7.36 2.96 6.17
C SER A 118 -8.27 4.16 6.09
N ILE A 119 -8.02 5.13 6.95
CA ILE A 119 -8.64 6.45 6.91
C ILE A 119 -8.03 7.27 5.77
N LEU A 120 -6.71 7.16 5.61
CA LEU A 120 -5.92 7.86 4.61
C LEU A 120 -4.77 6.96 4.15
N THR A 121 -4.41 7.04 2.88
CA THR A 121 -3.30 6.29 2.29
C THR A 121 -2.42 7.24 1.48
N VAL A 122 -1.11 7.16 1.66
CA VAL A 122 -0.12 7.86 0.83
C VAL A 122 0.71 6.82 0.10
N THR A 123 0.71 6.88 -1.23
CA THR A 123 1.53 6.01 -2.08
C THR A 123 2.86 6.68 -2.35
N ILE A 124 3.98 5.96 -2.14
CA ILE A 124 5.35 6.49 -2.21
C ILE A 124 6.23 5.53 -3.00
N TYR A 125 7.11 6.05 -3.85
CA TYR A 125 8.18 5.27 -4.47
C TYR A 125 9.21 4.81 -3.42
N GLU A 126 9.39 3.50 -3.27
CA GLU A 126 10.19 2.89 -2.21
C GLU A 126 11.67 3.30 -2.26
N SER A 127 12.20 3.48 -3.48
CA SER A 127 13.61 3.81 -3.72
C SER A 127 13.94 5.30 -3.54
N THR A 128 13.07 6.19 -4.03
CA THR A 128 13.32 7.64 -4.03
C THR A 128 12.65 8.38 -2.88
N LEU A 129 11.66 7.74 -2.23
CA LEU A 129 10.74 8.37 -1.29
C LEU A 129 9.90 9.49 -1.91
N GLU A 130 9.80 9.54 -3.24
CA GLU A 130 8.95 10.52 -3.93
C GLU A 130 7.46 10.15 -3.73
N PRO A 131 6.61 11.08 -3.24
CA PRO A 131 5.18 10.84 -3.13
C PRO A 131 4.53 10.73 -4.52
N GLU A 132 3.65 9.75 -4.67
CA GLU A 132 2.96 9.48 -5.93
C GLU A 132 1.51 9.97 -5.89
N SER A 133 0.82 9.66 -4.81
CA SER A 133 -0.56 10.08 -4.60
C SER A 133 -0.96 10.01 -3.13
N ILE A 134 -2.11 10.60 -2.84
CA ILE A 134 -2.81 10.49 -1.56
C ILE A 134 -4.27 10.16 -1.81
N SER A 135 -4.84 9.26 -1.02
CA SER A 135 -6.24 8.86 -1.12
C SER A 135 -6.89 8.63 0.23
N ASP A 136 -8.22 8.74 0.28
CA ASP A 136 -9.00 8.48 1.50
C ASP A 136 -9.75 7.14 1.44
N SER A 137 -10.46 6.82 2.53
CA SER A 137 -11.30 5.62 2.65
C SER A 137 -12.42 5.52 1.59
N TYR A 138 -12.78 6.63 0.94
CA TYR A 138 -13.82 6.71 -0.09
C TYR A 138 -13.26 6.62 -1.51
N SER A 139 -12.00 6.20 -1.67
CA SER A 139 -11.31 6.10 -2.97
C SER A 139 -11.18 7.42 -3.72
N ARG A 140 -11.31 8.56 -3.02
CA ARG A 140 -11.01 9.88 -3.58
C ARG A 140 -9.50 10.06 -3.51
N SER A 141 -8.87 10.35 -4.64
CA SER A 141 -7.42 10.46 -4.73
C SER A 141 -6.97 11.76 -5.38
N ILE A 142 -5.77 12.19 -5.00
CA ILE A 142 -5.01 13.23 -5.67
C ILE A 142 -3.70 12.59 -6.10
N SER A 143 -3.47 12.53 -7.41
CA SER A 143 -2.19 12.12 -7.98
C SER A 143 -1.28 13.33 -8.14
N PHE A 144 0.01 13.15 -7.86
CA PHE A 144 1.02 14.21 -7.86
C PHE A 144 1.81 14.25 -9.16
N GLU A 145 1.13 14.17 -10.30
CA GLU A 145 1.80 14.24 -11.60
C GLU A 145 2.28 15.67 -11.93
N PRO A 146 3.49 15.84 -12.52
CA PRO A 146 4.47 14.79 -12.86
C PRO A 146 5.34 14.34 -11.67
N ASN A 147 5.43 15.16 -10.62
CA ASN A 147 6.07 14.85 -9.33
C ASN A 147 5.49 15.77 -8.24
N TYR A 148 5.75 15.45 -6.97
CA TYR A 148 5.17 16.16 -5.83
C TYR A 148 5.56 17.64 -5.78
N ILE A 149 6.82 17.95 -6.07
CA ILE A 149 7.34 19.33 -6.02
C ILE A 149 6.64 20.22 -7.05
N ASP A 150 6.57 19.77 -8.30
CA ASP A 150 5.90 20.51 -9.37
C ASP A 150 4.38 20.60 -9.13
N PHE A 151 3.77 19.51 -8.64
CA PHE A 151 2.37 19.53 -8.23
C PHE A 151 2.11 20.61 -7.17
N ARG A 152 2.92 20.69 -6.11
CA ARG A 152 2.77 21.68 -5.03
C ARG A 152 3.00 23.09 -5.51
N LYS A 153 3.96 23.30 -6.43
CA LYS A 153 4.22 24.60 -7.04
C LYS A 153 3.01 25.09 -7.84
N ASN A 154 2.39 24.21 -8.61
CA ASN A 154 1.25 24.55 -9.47
C ASN A 154 -0.09 24.59 -8.70
N ASN A 155 -0.17 23.88 -7.58
CA ASN A 155 -1.39 23.69 -6.79
C ASN A 155 -1.18 23.95 -5.29
N PRO A 156 -0.68 25.13 -4.88
CA PRO A 156 -0.26 25.39 -3.49
C PRO A 156 -1.40 25.22 -2.46
N ASN A 157 -2.64 25.46 -2.88
CA ASN A 157 -3.81 25.39 -2.00
C ASN A 157 -4.66 24.13 -2.21
N LYS A 158 -4.24 23.20 -3.08
CA LYS A 158 -5.00 21.97 -3.30
C LYS A 158 -4.90 21.09 -2.04
N LYS A 159 -6.05 20.68 -1.54
CA LYS A 159 -6.22 19.81 -0.37
C LYS A 159 -7.16 18.65 -0.70
N LEU A 160 -6.98 17.55 0.01
CA LEU A 160 -7.94 16.46 0.09
C LEU A 160 -8.76 16.66 1.36
N GLU A 161 -10.00 17.12 1.20
CA GLU A 161 -10.91 17.36 2.32
C GLU A 161 -11.69 16.08 2.66
N PRO A 162 -12.01 15.80 3.93
CA PRO A 162 -12.84 14.66 4.32
C PRO A 162 -14.16 14.59 3.56
N TYR A 163 -14.66 13.37 3.37
CA TYR A 163 -15.93 13.19 2.68
C TYR A 163 -17.03 13.59 3.65
N ILE A 164 -17.84 14.56 3.24
CA ILE A 164 -19.04 14.96 3.99
C ILE A 164 -20.21 14.32 3.26
N ASN A 165 -20.86 13.36 3.92
CA ASN A 165 -22.07 12.76 3.38
C ASN A 165 -23.14 13.86 3.23
N PRO A 166 -23.64 14.15 2.01
CA PRO A 166 -24.61 15.22 1.80
C PRO A 166 -25.94 15.00 2.53
N THR A 167 -26.24 13.79 3.00
CA THR A 167 -27.46 13.50 3.79
C THR A 167 -27.30 13.72 5.29
N GLY A 168 -26.08 13.99 5.80
CA GLY A 168 -25.81 14.11 7.23
C GLY A 168 -25.87 12.78 8.01
N GLU A 169 -26.11 11.66 7.33
CA GLU A 169 -26.05 10.34 7.95
C GLU A 169 -24.58 9.96 8.15
N ASN A 170 -24.21 9.72 9.41
CA ASN A 170 -22.91 9.17 9.76
C ASN A 170 -22.75 7.82 9.04
N VAL A 171 -21.82 7.76 8.08
CA VAL A 171 -21.34 6.47 7.58
C VAL A 171 -20.46 5.90 8.69
N ILE A 172 -21.07 5.04 9.50
CA ILE A 172 -20.39 4.27 10.54
C ILE A 172 -19.60 3.17 9.81
N PHE A 173 -18.28 3.19 9.96
CA PHE A 173 -17.40 2.06 9.62
C PHE A 173 -17.23 1.19 10.85
#